data_AF-W6P611-F1
#
_entry.id   AF-W6P611-F1
#
_cell.length_a   1.000
_cell.length_b   1.000
_cell.length_c   1.000
_cell.angle_alpha   90.00
_cell.angle_beta   90.00
_cell.angle_gamma   90.00
#
_symmetry.space_group_name_H-M   'P 1'
#
loop_
_entity.id
_entity.type
_entity.pdbx_description
1 polymer ?
#
loop_
_entity_poly.entity_id
_entity_poly.type
_entity_poly.pdbx_seq_one_letter_code
_entity_poly.pdbx_strand_id
1 'polypeptide(L)' 'MEMKAELYSFLLENKFKNGVMYIKSMHEFVVKYDMEESVEEESLMRGFQRWRKKMKKI' A
#
# COMPACT_ATOMS: atom_id res chain seq x y z
N MET A 1 1.30 -13.11 5.86
CA MET A 1 0.84 -13.00 4.46
C MET A 1 -0.39 -12.09 4.32
N GLU A 2 -1.25 -12.02 5.34
CA GLU A 2 -2.52 -11.27 5.29
C GLU A 2 -2.34 -9.74 5.23
N MET A 3 -1.51 -9.14 6.10
CA MET A 3 -1.33 -7.68 6.16
C MET A 3 -0.83 -7.05 4.85
N LYS A 4 0.04 -7.75 4.11
CA LYS A 4 0.54 -7.28 2.81
C LYS A 4 -0.54 -7.29 1.73
N ALA A 5 -1.39 -8.32 1.74
CA ALA A 5 -2.52 -8.42 0.82
C ALA A 5 -3.56 -7.33 1.14
N GLU A 6 -3.83 -7.10 2.43
CA GLU A 6 -4.70 -6.02 2.89
C GLU A 6 -4.19 -4.65 2.46
N LEU A 7 -2.91 -4.34 2.72
CA LEU A 7 -2.28 -3.10 2.27
C LEU A 7 -2.44 -2.90 0.77
N TYR A 8 -2.16 -3.91 -0.05
CA TYR A 8 -2.21 -3.76 -1.51
C TYR A 8 -3.64 -3.57 -2.01
N SER A 9 -4.60 -4.29 -1.45
CA SER A 9 -6.02 -4.09 -1.75
C SER A 9 -6.49 -2.69 -1.35
N PHE A 10 -6.12 -2.23 -0.14
CA PHE A 10 -6.45 -0.89 0.34
C PHE A 10 -5.91 0.20 -0.57
N LEU A 11 -4.64 0.12 -0.97
CA LEU A 11 -4.00 1.08 -1.88
C LEU A 11 -4.72 1.13 -3.24
N LEU A 12 -5.06 -0.02 -3.82
CA LEU A 12 -5.76 -0.11 -5.11
C LEU A 12 -7.19 0.42 -5.01
N GLU A 13 -7.94 0.01 -3.99
CA GLU A 13 -9.30 0.47 -3.76
C GLU A 13 -9.37 1.99 -3.61
N ASN A 14 -8.50 2.56 -2.77
CA ASN A 14 -8.44 4.00 -2.60
C ASN A 14 -8.05 4.72 -3.90
N LYS A 15 -7.14 4.15 -4.71
CA LYS A 15 -6.77 4.77 -5.98
C LYS A 15 -7.87 4.74 -7.02
N PHE A 16 -8.53 3.60 -7.19
CA PHE A 16 -9.44 3.36 -8.32
C PHE A 16 -10.90 3.63 -8.00
N LYS A 17 -11.34 3.45 -6.75
CA LYS A 17 -12.71 3.78 -6.32
C LYS A 17 -12.81 5.19 -5.75
N ASN A 18 -11.84 5.59 -4.92
CA ASN A 18 -11.93 6.84 -4.15
C ASN A 18 -11.09 7.99 -4.73
N GLY A 19 -10.29 7.74 -5.78
CA GLY A 19 -9.41 8.74 -6.41
C GLY A 19 -8.22 9.20 -5.55
N VAL A 20 -7.98 8.55 -4.41
CA VAL A 20 -6.93 8.93 -3.45
C VAL A 20 -5.55 8.48 -3.94
N MET A 21 -4.53 9.31 -3.72
CA MET A 21 -3.15 8.98 -4.11
C MET A 21 -2.56 7.91 -3.19
N TYR A 22 -1.73 7.03 -3.76
CA TYR A 22 -1.10 5.94 -3.01
C TYR A 22 -0.28 6.40 -1.80
N ILE A 23 0.37 7.57 -1.87
CA ILE A 23 1.16 8.10 -0.74
C ILE A 23 0.27 8.44 0.46
N LYS A 24 -0.90 9.06 0.21
CA LYS A 24 -1.85 9.38 1.26
C LYS A 24 -2.46 8.10 1.86
N SER A 25 -2.83 7.14 1.02
CA SER A 25 -3.32 5.85 1.49
C SER A 25 -2.25 5.04 2.24
N MET A 26 -0.97 5.15 1.86
CA MET A 26 0.11 4.47 2.59
C MET A 26 0.20 5.00 4.03
N HIS A 27 0.23 6.33 4.16
CA HIS A 27 0.27 6.99 5.45
C HIS A 27 -0.96 6.65 6.31
N GLU A 28 -2.17 6.74 5.75
CA GLU A 28 -3.41 6.35 6.44
C GLU A 28 -3.38 4.91 6.96
N PHE A 29 -2.83 3.98 6.18
CA PHE A 29 -2.74 2.57 6.56
C PHE A 29 -1.75 2.37 7.72
N VAL A 30 -0.57 3.00 7.65
CA VAL A 30 0.46 2.89 8.68
C VAL A 30 -0.03 3.48 10.00
N VAL A 31 -0.69 4.64 9.97
CA VAL A 31 -1.30 5.27 11.15
C VAL A 31 -2.45 4.42 11.73
N LYS A 32 -3.31 3.85 10.88
CA LYS A 32 -4.41 2.98 11.33
C LYS A 32 -3.92 1.78 12.16
N TYR A 33 -2.72 1.29 11.86
CA TYR A 33 -2.14 0.12 12.50
C TYR A 33 -1.03 0.45 13.51
N ASP A 34 -0.83 1.73 13.86
CA ASP A 34 0.20 2.18 14.80
C ASP A 34 1.61 1.71 14.40
N MET A 35 1.89 1.79 13.10
CA MET A 35 3.15 1.31 12.51
C MET A 35 4.12 2.44 12.18
N GLU A 36 3.74 3.72 12.36
CA GLU A 36 4.54 4.88 11.91
C GLU A 36 5.98 4.91 12.44
N GLU A 37 6.21 4.41 13.65
CA GLU A 37 7.54 4.33 14.24
C GLU A 37 8.28 3.02 13.90
N SER A 38 7.55 2.02 13.41
CA SER A 38 8.05 0.66 13.19
C SER A 38 8.34 0.34 11.72
N VAL A 39 7.77 1.09 10.77
CA VAL A 39 7.95 0.84 9.34
C VAL A 39 8.27 2.09 8.56
N GLU A 40 9.15 1.92 7.57
CA GLU A 40 9.43 2.95 6.58
C GLU A 40 8.42 2.84 5.42
N GLU A 41 7.57 3.85 5.25
CA GLU A 41 6.56 3.90 4.17
C GLU A 41 7.18 3.73 2.78
N GLU A 42 8.40 4.25 2.54
CA GLU A 42 9.11 4.07 1.26
C GLU A 42 9.36 2.60 0.94
N SER A 43 9.77 1.82 1.94
CA SER A 43 10.06 0.40 1.80
C SER A 43 8.79 -0.38 1.43
N LEU A 44 7.64 -0.03 2.04
CA LEU A 44 6.33 -0.57 1.67
C LEU A 44 5.94 -0.18 0.24
N MET A 45 6.14 1.09 -0.14
CA MET A 45 5.82 1.60 -1.47
C MET A 45 6.64 0.91 -2.57
N ARG A 46 7.95 0.72 -2.36
CA ARG A 46 8.81 -0.06 -3.28
C ARG A 46 8.33 -1.51 -3.39
N GLY A 47 7.91 -2.12 -2.28
CA GLY A 47 7.29 -3.45 -2.27
C GLY A 47 6.04 -3.53 -3.15
N PHE A 48 5.12 -2.57 -2.97
CA PHE A 48 3.90 -2.47 -3.75
C PHE A 48 4.17 -2.30 -5.25
N GLN A 49 5.10 -1.41 -5.62
CA GLN A 49 5.48 -1.18 -7.02
C GLN A 49 6.06 -2.44 -7.67
N ARG A 50 6.90 -3.20 -6.97
CA ARG A 50 7.43 -4.49 -7.47
C ARG A 50 6.32 -5.51 -7.69
N TRP A 51 5.38 -5.62 -6.75
CA TRP A 51 4.24 -6.52 -6.89
C TRP A 51 3.35 -6.13 -8.08
N ARG A 52 3.01 -4.85 -8.22
CA ARG A 52 2.20 -4.34 -9.35
C ARG A 52 2.85 -4.61 -10.71
N LYS A 53 4.18 -4.50 -10.81
CA LYS A 53 4.93 -4.86 -12.03
C LYS A 53 4.81 -6.34 -12.37
N LYS A 54 4.77 -7.23 -11.37
CA LYS A 54 4.58 -8.68 -11.60
C LYS A 54 3.15 -8.99 -12.07
N MET A 55 2.14 -8.36 -11.45
CA MET A 55 0.73 -8.56 -11.84
C MET A 55 0.42 -8.12 -13.27
N LYS A 56 1.12 -7.11 -13.80
CA LYS A 56 0.96 -6.65 -15.19
C LYS A 56 1.62 -7.56 -16.23
N LYS A 57 2.45 -8.52 -15.80
CA LYS A 57 3.14 -9.48 -16.67
C LYS A 57 2.42 -10.83 -16.74
N ILE A 58 1.28 -10.94 -16.05
CA ILE A 58 0.34 -12.06 -16.08
C ILE A 58 -0.81 -11.63 -16.97
#